data_AF-A0AAE2BIX2-F1
#
_entry.id   AF-A0AAE2BIX2-F1
#
_cell.length_a   1.000
_cell.length_b   1.000
_cell.length_c   1.000
_cell.angle_alpha   90.00
_cell.angle_beta   90.00
_cell.angle_gamma   90.00
#
_symmetry.space_group_name_H-M   'P 1'
#
loop_
_entity.id
_entity.type
_entity.pdbx_description
1 polymer ?
#
loop_
_entity_poly.entity_id
_entity_poly.type
_entity_poly.pdbx_seq_one_letter_code
_entity_poly.pdbx_strand_id
1 'polypeptide(L)'
;HLLFLIKRFLAFQGATLVLSTSPPIARHVVNAAFDRQQHGKQLAALHSLGNIVGETRTGDTMVLNSSAEENLRSLIYDKASKTSKLTPSGLLLSVLQQDAEIRIAGYRLITGLVARTWCLMEIISRPEIINILTDTYTETKKIGMEARHRCCEAIYRVFTSSSKLISDPAFAGMASKLQEAIRRGPYGARKHAEAQPVVMTADRF
;
A
#
# COMPACT_ATOMS: atom_id res chain seq x y z
N HIS A 1 5.04 25.09 -10.58
CA HIS A 1 4.49 24.64 -11.88
C HIS A 1 5.26 23.47 -12.50
N LEU A 2 6.60 23.51 -12.58
CA LEU A 2 7.43 22.42 -13.13
C LEU A 2 7.34 21.09 -12.35
N LEU A 3 7.29 21.14 -11.01
CA LEU A 3 7.06 19.97 -10.15
C LEU A 3 5.66 19.33 -10.34
N PHE A 4 4.69 20.13 -10.75
CA PHE A 4 3.32 19.70 -11.00
C PHE A 4 3.18 19.07 -12.40
N LEU A 5 3.93 19.58 -13.39
CA LEU A 5 4.05 18.96 -14.71
C LEU A 5 4.80 17.62 -14.68
N ILE A 6 5.88 17.50 -13.89
CA ILE A 6 6.60 16.23 -13.71
C ILE A 6 5.69 15.17 -13.07
N LYS A 7 4.91 15.53 -12.04
CA LYS A 7 3.89 14.64 -11.45
C LYS A 7 2.81 14.20 -12.45
N ARG A 8 2.43 15.06 -13.40
CA ARG A 8 1.35 14.78 -14.37
C ARG A 8 1.83 13.98 -15.58
N PHE A 9 3.07 14.18 -16.03
CA PHE A 9 3.70 13.39 -17.10
C PHE A 9 4.08 11.97 -16.64
N LEU A 10 4.31 11.77 -15.35
CA LEU A 10 4.66 10.48 -14.74
C LEU A 10 3.48 9.54 -14.46
N ALA A 11 2.23 10.02 -14.46
CA ALA A 11 1.15 9.25 -13.83
C ALA A 11 0.78 7.97 -14.61
N PHE A 12 0.41 8.09 -15.89
CA PHE A 12 -0.07 6.95 -16.68
C PHE A 12 0.85 6.61 -17.86
N GLN A 13 1.15 7.59 -18.73
CA GLN A 13 2.00 7.36 -19.89
C GLN A 13 3.44 7.01 -19.47
N GLY A 14 3.99 7.72 -18.48
CA GLY A 14 5.31 7.41 -17.93
C GLY A 14 5.38 6.01 -17.33
N ALA A 15 4.40 5.64 -16.50
CA ALA A 15 4.29 4.29 -15.92
C ALA A 15 4.18 3.21 -17.00
N THR A 16 3.35 3.45 -18.03
CA THR A 16 3.23 2.57 -19.20
C THR A 16 4.59 2.40 -19.89
N LEU A 17 5.27 3.50 -20.20
CA LEU A 17 6.55 3.49 -20.92
C LEU A 17 7.62 2.67 -20.18
N VAL A 18 7.79 2.88 -18.87
CA VAL A 18 8.82 2.16 -18.09
C VAL A 18 8.53 0.66 -17.94
N LEU A 19 7.26 0.26 -18.10
CA LEU A 19 6.84 -1.14 -18.08
C LEU A 19 6.86 -1.79 -19.47
N SER A 20 6.72 -1.02 -20.56
CA SER A 20 6.66 -1.53 -21.94
C SER A 20 8.00 -1.53 -22.68
N THR A 21 9.10 -1.06 -22.07
CA THR A 21 10.45 -1.15 -22.63
C THR A 21 10.94 -2.61 -22.71
N SER A 22 11.92 -2.89 -23.59
CA SER A 22 12.54 -4.22 -23.70
C SER A 22 14.07 -4.13 -23.48
N PRO A 23 14.59 -4.60 -22.33
CA PRO A 23 13.85 -5.09 -21.17
C PRO A 23 13.11 -3.96 -20.40
N PRO A 24 12.05 -4.28 -19.63
CA PRO A 24 11.35 -3.27 -18.83
C PRO A 24 12.26 -2.58 -17.82
N ILE A 25 12.40 -1.26 -17.93
CA ILE A 25 13.18 -0.43 -16.99
C ILE A 25 12.64 -0.58 -15.55
N ALA A 26 11.32 -0.74 -15.41
CA ALA A 26 10.65 -0.98 -14.14
C ALA A 26 11.21 -2.19 -13.36
N ARG A 27 11.87 -3.14 -14.03
CA ARG A 27 12.56 -4.28 -13.38
C ARG A 27 13.56 -3.82 -12.32
N HIS A 28 14.31 -2.75 -12.59
CA HIS A 28 15.29 -2.23 -11.63
C HIS A 28 14.60 -1.65 -10.38
N VAL A 29 13.45 -1.00 -10.57
CA VAL A 29 12.64 -0.46 -9.48
C VAL A 29 12.07 -1.61 -8.63
N VAL A 30 11.47 -2.63 -9.26
CA VAL A 30 10.95 -3.82 -8.55
C VAL A 30 12.06 -4.53 -7.78
N ASN A 31 13.22 -4.74 -8.39
CA ASN A 31 14.34 -5.38 -7.72
C ASN A 31 14.80 -4.61 -6.48
N ALA A 32 14.93 -3.29 -6.58
CA ALA A 32 15.36 -2.43 -5.49
C ALA A 32 14.30 -2.30 -4.39
N ALA A 33 13.01 -2.23 -4.74
CA ALA A 33 11.90 -2.09 -3.78
C ALA A 33 11.81 -3.27 -2.80
N PHE A 34 12.23 -4.45 -3.26
CA PHE A 34 12.26 -5.68 -2.47
C PHE A 34 13.69 -6.18 -2.20
N ASP A 35 14.66 -5.26 -2.19
CA ASP A 35 16.03 -5.51 -1.74
C ASP A 35 16.23 -4.89 -0.35
N ARG A 36 16.43 -5.74 0.66
CA ARG A 36 16.54 -5.33 2.07
C ARG A 36 17.95 -4.83 2.45
N GLN A 37 18.91 -4.86 1.53
CA GLN A 37 20.31 -4.54 1.84
C GLN A 37 20.61 -3.04 1.86
N GLN A 38 19.74 -2.21 1.28
CA GLN A 38 19.98 -0.77 1.11
C GLN A 38 18.73 0.05 1.43
N HIS A 39 18.50 0.35 2.71
CA HIS A 39 17.28 1.00 3.21
C HIS A 39 16.83 2.22 2.38
N GLY A 40 17.70 3.22 2.18
CA GLY A 40 17.32 4.43 1.42
C GLY A 40 16.98 4.15 -0.05
N LYS A 41 17.68 3.20 -0.69
CA LYS A 41 17.41 2.78 -2.07
C LYS A 41 16.10 2.01 -2.17
N GLN A 42 15.84 1.12 -1.20
CA GLN A 42 14.61 0.36 -1.09
C GLN A 42 13.41 1.28 -0.89
N LEU A 43 13.52 2.24 0.03
CA LEU A 43 12.48 3.22 0.32
C LEU A 43 12.13 4.05 -0.91
N ALA A 44 13.14 4.59 -1.60
CA ALA A 44 12.94 5.34 -2.84
C ALA A 44 12.26 4.48 -3.91
N ALA A 45 12.71 3.23 -4.08
CA ALA A 45 12.15 2.29 -5.04
C ALA A 45 10.70 1.90 -4.71
N LEU A 46 10.34 1.71 -3.43
CA LEU A 46 8.96 1.46 -3.00
C LEU A 46 8.05 2.64 -3.33
N HIS A 47 8.49 3.88 -3.10
CA HIS A 47 7.74 5.07 -3.50
C HIS A 47 7.60 5.20 -5.01
N SER A 48 8.68 4.96 -5.77
CA SER A 48 8.63 4.93 -7.24
C SER A 48 7.67 3.86 -7.75
N LEU A 49 7.72 2.65 -7.17
CA LEU A 49 6.82 1.57 -7.53
C LEU A 49 5.36 1.92 -7.18
N GLY A 50 5.11 2.53 -6.03
CA GLY A 50 3.80 3.08 -5.64
C GLY A 50 3.21 4.03 -6.70
N ASN A 51 4.04 4.91 -7.26
CA ASN A 51 3.63 5.79 -8.36
C ASN A 51 3.36 5.01 -9.65
N ILE A 52 4.24 4.07 -10.01
CA ILE A 52 4.11 3.21 -11.20
C ILE A 52 2.82 2.40 -11.14
N VAL A 53 2.43 1.84 -9.98
CA VAL A 53 1.20 1.05 -9.82
C VAL A 53 -0.05 1.92 -9.68
N GLY A 54 0.12 3.23 -9.55
CA GLY A 54 -0.98 4.20 -9.58
C GLY A 54 -1.62 4.51 -8.24
N GLU A 55 -0.86 4.51 -7.14
CA GLU A 55 -1.39 4.89 -5.82
C GLU A 55 -2.07 6.27 -5.82
N THR A 56 -1.58 7.22 -6.61
CA THR A 56 -2.15 8.58 -6.71
C THR A 56 -3.12 8.76 -7.88
N ARG A 57 -3.44 7.69 -8.63
CA ARG A 57 -4.32 7.73 -9.81
C ARG A 57 -5.75 7.37 -9.42
N THR A 58 -6.72 7.93 -10.13
CA THR A 58 -8.14 7.73 -9.86
C THR A 58 -8.89 7.30 -11.12
N GLY A 59 -10.01 6.61 -10.93
CA GLY A 59 -10.86 6.12 -12.02
C GLY A 59 -10.10 5.22 -12.99
N ASP A 60 -10.40 5.39 -14.27
CA ASP A 60 -9.88 4.55 -15.38
C ASP A 60 -8.36 4.66 -15.56
N THR A 61 -7.73 5.66 -14.94
CA THR A 61 -6.28 5.81 -14.99
C THR A 61 -5.57 4.95 -13.96
N MET A 62 -6.25 4.25 -13.05
CA MET A 62 -5.57 3.46 -12.00
C MET A 62 -4.87 2.21 -12.56
N VAL A 63 -5.47 1.56 -13.56
CA VAL A 63 -4.97 0.36 -14.24
C VAL A 63 -4.42 0.75 -15.60
N LEU A 64 -3.20 0.32 -15.91
CA LEU A 64 -2.50 0.61 -17.17
C LEU A 64 -3.08 -0.21 -18.34
N ASN A 65 -2.51 -0.04 -19.53
CA ASN A 65 -2.84 -0.92 -20.66
C ASN A 65 -2.41 -2.37 -20.41
N SER A 66 -3.00 -3.31 -21.15
CA SER A 66 -2.84 -4.75 -20.92
C SER A 66 -1.38 -5.21 -20.96
N SER A 67 -0.55 -4.65 -21.85
CA SER A 67 0.87 -5.01 -21.95
C SER A 67 1.67 -4.56 -20.72
N ALA A 68 1.47 -3.32 -20.28
CA ALA A 68 2.15 -2.79 -19.10
C ALA A 68 1.71 -3.52 -17.82
N GLU A 69 0.43 -3.87 -17.71
CA GLU A 69 -0.11 -4.63 -16.58
C GLU A 69 0.44 -6.06 -16.53
N GLU A 70 0.56 -6.74 -17.67
CA GLU A 70 1.18 -8.06 -17.73
C GLU A 70 2.66 -7.99 -17.31
N ASN A 71 3.40 -7.01 -17.82
CA ASN A 71 4.79 -6.82 -17.44
C ASN A 71 4.94 -6.50 -15.94
N LEU A 72 4.06 -5.67 -15.37
CA LEU A 72 4.06 -5.39 -13.93
C LEU A 72 3.85 -6.66 -13.11
N ARG A 73 2.85 -7.48 -13.49
CA ARG A 73 2.57 -8.76 -12.85
C ARG A 73 3.76 -9.69 -12.96
N SER A 74 4.30 -9.90 -14.16
CA SER A 74 5.47 -10.76 -14.40
C SER A 74 6.66 -10.34 -13.55
N LEU A 75 6.99 -9.03 -13.50
CA LEU A 75 8.14 -8.55 -12.72
C LEU A 75 8.00 -8.82 -11.22
N ILE A 76 6.80 -8.67 -10.66
CA ILE A 76 6.55 -8.92 -9.23
C ILE A 76 6.65 -10.43 -8.94
N TYR A 77 6.04 -11.27 -9.77
CA TYR A 77 6.11 -12.72 -9.63
C TYR A 77 7.54 -13.26 -9.83
N ASP A 78 8.28 -12.71 -10.80
CA ASP A 78 9.69 -13.04 -11.05
C ASP A 78 10.58 -12.63 -9.88
N LYS A 79 10.29 -11.50 -9.22
CA LYS A 79 11.02 -11.09 -8.02
C LYS A 79 10.68 -12.00 -6.84
N ALA A 80 9.43 -12.42 -6.72
CA ALA A 80 8.97 -13.31 -5.67
C ALA A 80 9.63 -14.69 -5.81
N SER A 81 9.63 -15.27 -7.02
CA SER A 81 10.19 -16.60 -7.31
C SER A 81 11.68 -16.73 -7.04
N LYS A 82 12.45 -15.63 -7.17
CA LYS A 82 13.89 -15.60 -6.87
C LYS A 82 14.22 -15.68 -5.38
N THR A 83 13.24 -15.46 -4.51
CA THR A 83 13.40 -15.55 -3.07
C THR A 83 12.74 -16.86 -2.64
N SER A 84 13.53 -17.87 -2.29
CA SER A 84 13.00 -19.22 -2.01
C SER A 84 11.84 -19.13 -1.00
N LYS A 85 10.63 -19.50 -1.45
CA LYS A 85 9.34 -19.54 -0.71
C LYS A 85 8.52 -18.25 -0.61
N LEU A 86 8.88 -17.15 -1.26
CA LEU A 86 8.01 -15.95 -1.25
C LEU A 86 7.08 -15.93 -2.47
N THR A 87 5.77 -15.90 -2.18
CA THR A 87 4.73 -15.41 -3.08
C THR A 87 4.78 -13.88 -3.14
N PRO A 88 4.08 -13.22 -4.09
CA PRO A 88 3.91 -11.76 -4.06
C PRO A 88 3.40 -11.24 -2.71
N SER A 89 2.43 -11.92 -2.09
CA SER A 89 1.98 -11.62 -0.73
C SER A 89 3.11 -11.75 0.33
N GLY A 90 4.07 -12.65 0.12
CA GLY A 90 5.26 -12.78 0.97
C GLY A 90 6.22 -11.60 0.85
N LEU A 91 6.44 -11.11 -0.36
CA LEU A 91 7.21 -9.88 -0.57
C LEU A 91 6.54 -8.69 0.14
N LEU A 92 5.23 -8.51 -0.06
CA LEU A 92 4.49 -7.41 0.53
C LEU A 92 4.44 -7.51 2.06
N LEU A 93 4.22 -8.71 2.62
CA LEU A 93 4.29 -8.90 4.06
C LEU A 93 5.69 -8.54 4.62
N SER A 94 6.76 -8.94 3.93
CA SER A 94 8.13 -8.62 4.36
C SER A 94 8.40 -7.11 4.39
N VAL A 95 7.77 -6.32 3.50
CA VAL A 95 7.81 -4.85 3.53
C VAL A 95 7.01 -4.33 4.72
N LEU A 96 5.82 -4.88 4.97
CA LEU A 96 4.98 -4.48 6.09
C LEU A 96 5.54 -4.84 7.48
N GLN A 97 6.52 -5.74 7.56
CA GLN A 97 7.18 -6.12 8.81
C GLN A 97 8.44 -5.30 9.12
N GLN A 98 8.84 -4.38 8.23
CA GLN A 98 9.99 -3.51 8.42
C GLN A 98 9.64 -2.27 9.26
N ASP A 99 10.60 -1.35 9.41
CA ASP A 99 10.41 -0.09 10.14
C ASP A 99 9.31 0.79 9.52
N ALA A 100 8.91 1.82 10.26
CA ALA A 100 7.76 2.65 9.90
C ALA A 100 7.89 3.30 8.51
N GLU A 101 9.07 3.74 8.08
CA GLU A 101 9.20 4.42 6.78
C GLU A 101 8.96 3.46 5.62
N ILE A 102 9.57 2.28 5.68
CA ILE A 102 9.39 1.21 4.70
C ILE A 102 7.93 0.73 4.70
N ARG A 103 7.36 0.52 5.89
CA ARG A 103 5.98 0.04 6.04
C ARG A 103 4.95 1.04 5.49
N ILE A 104 5.16 2.34 5.70
CA ILE A 104 4.34 3.41 5.11
C ILE A 104 4.40 3.38 3.57
N ALA A 105 5.59 3.20 3.00
CA ALA A 105 5.74 3.03 1.56
C ALA A 105 5.05 1.74 1.07
N GLY A 106 5.07 0.68 1.88
CA GLY A 106 4.32 -0.57 1.68
C GLY A 106 2.81 -0.37 1.61
N TYR A 107 2.22 0.37 2.56
CA TYR A 107 0.78 0.69 2.53
C TYR A 107 0.38 1.41 1.24
N ARG A 108 1.20 2.37 0.79
CA ARG A 108 0.97 3.11 -0.46
C ARG A 108 1.10 2.19 -1.68
N LEU A 109 2.12 1.33 -1.72
CA LEU A 109 2.28 0.36 -2.78
C LEU A 109 1.07 -0.58 -2.88
N ILE A 110 0.61 -1.13 -1.75
CA ILE A 110 -0.56 -2.02 -1.71
C ILE A 110 -1.81 -1.27 -2.17
N THR A 111 -2.02 -0.03 -1.71
CA THR A 111 -3.14 0.83 -2.12
C THR A 111 -3.29 0.93 -3.65
N GLY A 112 -2.17 1.08 -4.37
CA GLY A 112 -2.18 1.08 -5.84
C GLY A 112 -2.34 -0.31 -6.44
N LEU A 113 -1.65 -1.33 -5.90
CA LEU A 113 -1.67 -2.68 -6.46
C LEU A 113 -3.03 -3.37 -6.36
N VAL A 114 -3.78 -3.16 -5.28
CA VAL A 114 -5.07 -3.85 -5.02
C VAL A 114 -6.16 -3.50 -6.04
N ALA A 115 -5.95 -2.47 -6.86
CA ALA A 115 -6.75 -2.20 -8.05
C ALA A 115 -6.82 -3.40 -9.02
N ARG A 116 -5.84 -4.30 -8.97
CA ARG A 116 -5.71 -5.46 -9.85
C ARG A 116 -6.18 -6.71 -9.12
N THR A 117 -7.09 -7.47 -9.73
CA THR A 117 -7.68 -8.68 -9.14
C THR A 117 -6.62 -9.68 -8.68
N TRP A 118 -5.55 -9.89 -9.46
CA TRP A 118 -4.47 -10.82 -9.09
C TRP A 118 -3.78 -10.41 -7.78
N CYS A 119 -3.59 -9.11 -7.54
CA CYS A 119 -2.95 -8.65 -6.31
C CYS A 119 -3.95 -8.60 -5.15
N LEU A 120 -5.21 -8.27 -5.40
CA LEU A 120 -6.25 -8.35 -4.38
C LEU A 120 -6.30 -9.75 -3.78
N MET A 121 -6.28 -10.80 -4.62
CA MET A 121 -6.28 -12.18 -4.17
C MET A 121 -5.07 -12.50 -3.27
N GLU A 122 -3.87 -12.08 -3.67
CA GLU A 122 -2.65 -12.23 -2.85
C GLU A 122 -2.81 -11.61 -1.45
N ILE A 123 -3.44 -10.42 -1.36
CA ILE A 123 -3.63 -9.71 -0.09
C ILE A 123 -4.70 -10.37 0.78
N ILE A 124 -5.89 -10.65 0.24
CA ILE A 124 -7.01 -11.18 1.03
C ILE A 124 -6.80 -12.63 1.45
N SER A 125 -5.99 -13.39 0.72
CA SER A 125 -5.60 -14.76 1.07
C SER A 125 -4.50 -14.82 2.15
N ARG A 126 -3.99 -13.69 2.63
CA ARG A 126 -2.93 -13.64 3.65
C ARG A 126 -3.36 -12.86 4.91
N PRO A 127 -3.92 -13.53 5.93
CA PRO A 127 -4.45 -12.88 7.13
C PRO A 127 -3.47 -11.99 7.88
N GLU A 128 -2.17 -12.29 7.84
CA GLU A 128 -1.12 -11.51 8.51
C GLU A 128 -1.04 -10.09 7.96
N ILE A 129 -1.24 -9.90 6.66
CA ILE A 129 -1.30 -8.57 6.05
C ILE A 129 -2.51 -7.80 6.60
N ILE A 130 -3.68 -8.44 6.60
CA ILE A 130 -4.91 -7.82 7.11
C ILE A 130 -4.77 -7.44 8.59
N ASN A 131 -4.15 -8.30 9.40
CA ASN A 131 -3.93 -8.02 10.82
C ASN A 131 -3.03 -6.79 11.01
N ILE A 132 -1.94 -6.63 10.24
CA ILE A 132 -1.08 -5.44 10.30
C ILE A 132 -1.86 -4.17 9.89
N LEU A 133 -2.67 -4.25 8.84
CA LEU A 133 -3.44 -3.12 8.32
C LEU A 133 -4.54 -2.66 9.27
N THR A 134 -5.16 -3.61 9.98
CA THR A 134 -6.29 -3.35 10.87
C THR A 134 -5.88 -3.04 12.31
N ASP A 135 -4.62 -3.33 12.69
CA ASP A 135 -4.06 -2.94 13.98
C ASP A 135 -3.82 -1.42 14.07
N THR A 136 -4.48 -0.79 15.02
CA THR A 136 -4.43 0.65 15.28
C THR A 136 -3.12 1.11 15.94
N TYR A 137 -2.36 0.19 16.52
CA TYR A 137 -1.12 0.48 17.25
C TYR A 137 0.14 0.33 16.39
N THR A 138 0.02 -0.26 15.19
CA THR A 138 1.14 -0.42 14.25
C THR A 138 1.82 0.91 13.91
N GLU A 139 1.04 1.99 13.81
CA GLU A 139 1.55 3.32 13.45
C GLU A 139 1.31 4.34 14.55
N THR A 140 2.36 5.12 14.87
CA THR A 140 2.31 6.16 15.90
C THR A 140 2.28 7.57 15.34
N LYS A 141 2.76 7.77 14.10
CA LYS A 141 2.77 9.06 13.40
C LYS A 141 1.52 9.20 12.52
N LYS A 142 1.00 10.43 12.42
CA LYS A 142 -0.16 10.79 11.60
C LYS A 142 -0.09 10.23 10.18
N ILE A 143 1.04 10.44 9.49
CA ILE A 143 1.20 9.99 8.11
C ILE A 143 1.07 8.47 7.95
N GLY A 144 1.56 7.69 8.92
CA GLY A 144 1.44 6.23 8.90
C GLY A 144 0.01 5.76 9.17
N MET A 145 -0.66 6.39 10.13
CA MET A 145 -2.08 6.13 10.41
C MET A 145 -2.96 6.36 9.20
N GLU A 146 -2.78 7.49 8.51
CA GLU A 146 -3.53 7.84 7.32
C GLU A 146 -3.22 6.90 6.15
N ALA A 147 -1.94 6.55 5.93
CA ALA A 147 -1.54 5.61 4.88
C ALA A 147 -2.11 4.20 5.11
N ARG A 148 -2.04 3.70 6.36
CA ARG A 148 -2.61 2.40 6.76
C ARG A 148 -4.13 2.38 6.54
N HIS A 149 -4.83 3.42 6.99
CA HIS A 149 -6.27 3.53 6.83
C HIS A 149 -6.69 3.59 5.36
N ARG A 150 -6.02 4.41 4.54
CA ARG A 150 -6.25 4.46 3.09
C ARG A 150 -6.05 3.11 2.42
N CYS A 151 -5.07 2.34 2.87
CA CYS A 151 -4.83 0.98 2.38
C CYS A 151 -6.02 0.06 2.71
N CYS A 152 -6.57 0.12 3.93
CA CYS A 152 -7.80 -0.60 4.29
C CYS A 152 -8.98 -0.21 3.40
N GLU A 153 -9.21 1.08 3.19
CA GLU A 153 -10.29 1.60 2.32
C GLU A 153 -10.13 1.10 0.89
N ALA A 154 -8.92 1.13 0.34
CA ALA A 154 -8.65 0.69 -1.03
C ALA A 154 -8.94 -0.81 -1.20
N ILE A 155 -8.49 -1.66 -0.27
CA ILE A 155 -8.76 -3.10 -0.29
C ILE A 155 -10.27 -3.35 -0.19
N TYR A 156 -10.92 -2.74 0.80
CA TYR A 156 -12.35 -2.96 1.04
C TYR A 156 -13.21 -2.51 -0.14
N ARG A 157 -12.88 -1.37 -0.76
CA ARG A 157 -13.58 -0.86 -1.95
C ARG A 157 -13.51 -1.83 -3.12
N VAL A 158 -12.32 -2.35 -3.45
CA VAL A 158 -12.17 -3.29 -4.57
C VAL A 158 -12.81 -4.65 -4.23
N PHE A 159 -12.64 -5.12 -2.98
CA PHE A 159 -13.27 -6.35 -2.49
C PHE A 159 -14.80 -6.30 -2.62
N THR A 160 -15.44 -5.23 -2.14
CA THR A 160 -16.90 -5.08 -2.16
C THR A 160 -17.48 -4.85 -3.54
N SER A 161 -16.66 -4.41 -4.51
CA SER A 161 -17.07 -4.31 -5.91
C SER A 161 -17.23 -5.67 -6.59
N SER A 162 -16.71 -6.75 -5.99
CA SER A 162 -16.89 -8.11 -6.49
C SER A 162 -17.99 -8.85 -5.73
N SER A 163 -19.14 -9.07 -6.39
CA SER A 163 -20.26 -9.85 -5.84
C SER A 163 -19.86 -11.27 -5.44
N LYS A 164 -18.90 -11.87 -6.15
CA LYS A 164 -18.35 -13.19 -5.83
C LYS A 164 -17.54 -13.18 -4.53
N LEU A 165 -16.68 -12.18 -4.32
CA LEU A 165 -15.83 -12.13 -3.14
C LEU A 165 -16.64 -11.77 -1.87
N ILE A 166 -17.58 -10.82 -1.99
CA ILE A 166 -18.38 -10.38 -0.83
C ILE A 166 -19.35 -11.44 -0.32
N SER A 167 -19.80 -12.35 -1.20
CA SER A 167 -20.70 -13.45 -0.84
C SER A 167 -19.98 -14.70 -0.34
N ASP A 168 -18.65 -14.77 -0.45
CA ASP A 168 -17.87 -15.93 -0.02
C ASP A 168 -17.66 -15.90 1.51
N PRO A 169 -18.17 -16.91 2.25
CA PRO A 169 -18.05 -16.95 3.71
C PRO A 169 -16.61 -17.05 4.20
N ALA A 170 -15.66 -17.53 3.37
CA ALA A 170 -14.25 -17.59 3.73
C ALA A 170 -13.66 -16.20 4.01
N PHE A 171 -14.22 -15.14 3.41
CA PHE A 171 -13.75 -13.76 3.57
C PHE A 171 -14.57 -12.92 4.55
N ALA A 172 -15.66 -13.45 5.13
CA ALA A 172 -16.55 -12.69 6.01
C ALA A 172 -15.82 -12.05 7.20
N GLY A 173 -14.97 -12.83 7.90
CA GLY A 173 -14.19 -12.31 9.02
C GLY A 173 -13.17 -11.22 8.63
N MET A 174 -12.57 -11.35 7.45
CA MET A 174 -11.65 -10.35 6.89
C MET A 174 -12.41 -9.06 6.54
N ALA A 175 -13.58 -9.19 5.89
CA ALA A 175 -14.44 -8.07 5.53
C ALA A 175 -14.90 -7.29 6.77
N SER A 176 -15.36 -7.99 7.82
CA SER A 176 -15.75 -7.34 9.09
C SER A 176 -14.58 -6.61 9.76
N LYS A 177 -13.38 -7.20 9.76
CA LYS A 177 -12.16 -6.55 10.29
C LYS A 177 -11.81 -5.26 9.53
N LEU A 178 -11.82 -5.31 8.20
CA LEU A 178 -11.56 -4.12 7.37
C LEU A 178 -12.63 -3.06 7.58
N GLN A 179 -13.91 -3.43 7.57
CA GLN A 179 -15.03 -2.51 7.78
C GLN A 179 -14.93 -1.81 9.13
N GLU A 180 -14.62 -2.55 10.20
CA GLU A 180 -14.44 -1.98 11.54
C GLU A 180 -13.22 -1.04 11.60
N ALA A 181 -12.10 -1.43 10.99
CA ALA A 181 -10.91 -0.57 10.91
C ALA A 181 -11.18 0.73 10.13
N ILE A 182 -11.99 0.67 9.08
CA ILE A 182 -12.43 1.85 8.32
C ILE A 182 -13.36 2.71 9.18
N ARG A 183 -14.35 2.11 9.84
CA ARG A 183 -15.30 2.82 10.71
C ARG A 183 -14.62 3.59 11.84
N ARG A 184 -13.54 3.04 12.42
CA ARG A 184 -12.74 3.70 13.47
C ARG A 184 -11.92 4.89 12.97
N GLY A 185 -11.77 5.03 11.65
CA GLY A 185 -10.92 6.05 11.05
C GLY A 185 -9.41 5.81 11.25
N PRO A 186 -8.55 6.67 10.70
CA PRO A 186 -7.10 6.52 10.79
C PRO A 186 -6.56 6.60 12.22
N TYR A 187 -7.25 7.34 13.10
CA TYR A 187 -6.84 7.57 14.48
C TYR A 187 -7.44 6.59 15.50
N GLY A 188 -8.21 5.60 15.03
CA GLY A 188 -8.49 4.37 15.78
C GLY A 188 -9.31 4.52 17.06
N ALA A 189 -10.06 5.62 17.26
CA ALA A 189 -10.63 5.97 18.55
C ALA A 189 -9.57 6.06 19.66
N ARG A 190 -8.44 6.73 19.41
CA ARG A 190 -7.71 7.42 20.48
C ARG A 190 -8.71 8.34 21.16
N LYS A 191 -9.41 7.86 22.21
CA LYS A 191 -9.99 8.73 23.23
C LYS A 191 -8.91 9.74 23.51
N HIS A 192 -9.24 10.99 23.29
CA HIS A 192 -8.40 12.13 23.59
C HIS A 192 -7.46 11.78 24.74
N ALA A 193 -6.18 11.59 24.44
CA ALA A 193 -5.17 12.22 25.27
C ALA A 193 -5.39 13.72 25.02
N GLU A 194 -6.51 14.23 25.52
CA GLU A 194 -6.71 15.63 25.78
C GLU A 194 -5.46 15.98 26.57
N ALA A 195 -4.60 16.79 25.98
CA ALA A 195 -3.69 17.57 26.78
C ALA A 195 -4.60 18.34 27.72
N GLN A 196 -4.83 17.80 28.93
CA GLN A 196 -5.45 18.60 29.98
C GLN A 196 -4.51 19.79 30.12
N PRO A 197 -4.97 21.02 29.87
CA PRO A 197 -4.15 22.17 30.16
C PRO A 197 -3.90 22.11 31.66
N VAL A 198 -2.66 21.85 32.05
CA VAL A 198 -2.22 22.04 33.42
C VAL A 198 -2.30 23.54 33.65
N VAL A 199 -3.43 24.01 34.19
CA VAL A 199 -3.55 25.37 34.69
C VAL A 199 -2.66 25.44 35.91
N MET A 200 -1.40 25.81 35.71
CA MET A 200 -0.56 26.29 36.80
C MET A 200 -1.17 27.62 37.25
N THR A 201 -1.97 27.59 38.31
CA THR A 201 -2.27 28.81 39.05
C THR A 201 -0.95 29.34 39.57
N ALA A 202 -0.54 30.51 39.07
CA ALA A 202 0.58 31.24 39.64
C ALA A 202 0.28 31.48 41.13
N ASP A 203 1.14 30.95 41.99
CA ASP A 203 1.16 31.32 43.40
C ASP A 203 1.31 32.84 43.49
N ARG A 204 0.35 33.46 44.18
CA ARG A 204 0.35 34.90 44.41
C ARG A 204 1.48 35.22 45.41
N PHE A 205 2.39 36.09 44.98
CA PHE A 205 3.27 36.85 45.89
C PHE A 205 2.46 37.91 46.63
#